data_AF-A0A7C3PZ06-F1
#
_entry.id   AF-A0A7C3PZ06-F1
#
_cell.length_a   1.000
_cell.length_b   1.000
_cell.length_c   1.000
_cell.angle_alpha   90.00
_cell.angle_beta   90.00
_cell.angle_gamma   90.00
#
_symmetry.space_group_name_H-M   'P 1'
#
loop_
_entity.id
_entity.type
_entity.pdbx_description
1 polymer ?
#
loop_
_entity_poly.entity_id
_entity_poly.type
_entity_poly.pdbx_seq_one_letter_code
_entity_poly.pdbx_strand_id
1 'polypeptide(L)'
;MNSAVMNVPGGFSDGFGTWFSTIGETGLIEIYGEIDAGGALLGTIELAALGSTPNGGDPTGDFNRWREVGMAFAGTARSVRISGTSNTIAIDNITFGAVPAPGFATVVMGIGMSLARRRR
;
A
#
# COMPACT_ATOMS: atom_id res chain seq x y z
N MET A 1 12.02 12.33 12.13
CA MET A 1 11.10 11.25 11.71
C MET A 1 11.86 9.94 11.83
N ASN A 2 11.24 8.90 12.36
CA ASN A 2 11.84 7.58 12.45
C ASN A 2 11.34 6.73 11.27
N SER A 3 12.10 5.71 10.88
CA SER A 3 11.71 4.82 9.79
C SER A 3 12.10 3.38 10.05
N ALA A 4 11.25 2.46 9.62
CA ALA A 4 11.58 1.05 9.48
C ALA A 4 11.77 0.73 8.00
N VAL A 5 12.71 -0.18 7.70
CA VAL A 5 12.93 -0.66 6.32
C VAL A 5 12.71 -2.17 6.29
N MET A 6 11.87 -2.62 5.38
CA MET A 6 11.67 -4.03 5.05
C MET A 6 12.43 -4.34 3.75
N ASN A 7 13.41 -5.24 3.83
CA ASN A 7 14.13 -5.73 2.65
C ASN A 7 13.51 -6.99 2.09
N VAL A 8 13.40 -7.05 0.77
CA VAL A 8 12.95 -8.21 -0.01
C VAL A 8 14.00 -8.48 -1.09
N PRO A 9 15.12 -9.18 -0.76
CA PRO A 9 16.24 -9.34 -1.70
C PRO A 9 15.87 -10.05 -3.01
N GLY A 10 14.87 -10.93 -2.97
CA GLY A 10 14.33 -11.60 -4.17
C GLY A 10 13.55 -10.66 -5.10
N GLY A 11 13.20 -9.47 -4.60
CA GLY A 11 12.44 -8.46 -5.32
C GLY A 11 10.94 -8.76 -5.43
N PHE A 12 10.18 -7.73 -5.79
CA PHE A 12 8.77 -7.82 -6.15
C PHE A 12 8.43 -6.77 -7.23
N SER A 13 7.41 -7.05 -8.03
CA SER A 13 6.94 -6.21 -9.12
C SER A 13 5.43 -5.99 -9.03
N ASP A 14 4.89 -5.22 -9.97
CA ASP A 14 3.46 -5.00 -10.24
C ASP A 14 2.69 -4.21 -9.18
N GLY A 15 3.05 -4.34 -7.89
CA GLY A 15 2.40 -3.59 -6.83
C GLY A 15 2.80 -3.99 -5.41
N PHE A 16 2.40 -3.13 -4.49
CA PHE A 16 2.52 -3.29 -3.05
C PHE A 16 1.20 -2.93 -2.38
N GLY A 17 0.77 -3.73 -1.41
CA GLY A 17 -0.45 -3.52 -0.64
C GLY A 17 -0.27 -3.95 0.80
N THR A 18 -1.00 -3.32 1.70
CA THR A 18 -0.97 -3.66 3.13
C THR A 18 -2.19 -3.10 3.84
N TRP A 19 -2.51 -3.68 4.99
CA TRP A 19 -3.36 -3.05 5.99
C TRP A 19 -2.52 -2.19 6.93
N PHE A 20 -3.06 -1.05 7.35
CA PHE A 20 -2.39 -0.16 8.29
C PHE A 20 -3.35 0.39 9.35
N SER A 21 -2.81 0.70 10.52
CA SER A 21 -3.45 1.46 11.60
C SER A 21 -2.52 2.57 12.07
N THR A 22 -3.07 3.73 12.43
CA THR A 22 -2.30 4.83 13.05
C THR A 22 -3.01 5.44 14.24
N ILE A 23 -2.27 5.82 15.29
CA ILE A 23 -2.83 6.42 16.53
C ILE A 23 -3.06 7.93 16.43
N GLY A 24 -3.40 8.43 15.23
CA GLY A 24 -3.73 9.84 15.00
C GLY A 24 -2.66 10.63 14.25
N GLU A 25 -1.56 9.99 13.88
CA GLU A 25 -0.48 10.57 13.07
C GLU A 25 -0.52 10.06 11.63
N THR A 26 -0.02 10.87 10.70
CA THR A 26 0.20 10.46 9.30
C THR A 26 1.53 9.75 9.14
N GLY A 27 1.69 9.03 8.02
CA GLY A 27 2.95 8.37 7.66
C GLY A 27 3.11 8.21 6.16
N LEU A 28 4.24 7.63 5.76
CA LEU A 28 4.54 7.30 4.37
C LEU A 28 5.01 5.86 4.25
N ILE A 29 4.63 5.24 3.14
CA ILE A 29 5.25 4.02 2.63
C ILE A 29 5.93 4.37 1.31
N GLU A 30 7.23 4.13 1.23
CA GLU A 30 8.06 4.39 0.05
C GLU A 30 8.63 3.07 -0.47
N ILE A 31 8.53 2.85 -1.79
CA ILE A 31 8.92 1.60 -2.45
C ILE A 31 10.19 1.86 -3.26
N TYR A 32 11.23 1.07 -3.04
CA TYR A 32 12.57 1.32 -3.59
C TYR A 32 13.09 0.15 -4.43
N GLY A 33 13.84 0.49 -5.47
CA GLY A 33 14.42 -0.47 -6.43
C GLY A 33 15.60 -1.27 -5.89
N GLU A 34 16.27 -0.82 -4.83
CA GLU A 34 17.33 -1.59 -4.16
C GLU A 34 17.00 -1.87 -2.69
N ILE A 35 17.81 -2.71 -2.05
CA ILE A 35 17.71 -2.96 -0.61
C ILE A 35 18.05 -1.70 0.20
N ASP A 36 17.70 -1.71 1.48
CA ASP A 36 17.98 -0.65 2.46
C ASP A 36 17.41 0.71 2.07
N ALA A 37 16.28 0.71 1.35
CA ALA A 37 15.62 1.88 0.80
C ALA A 37 16.57 2.76 -0.04
N GLY A 38 17.42 2.07 -0.82
CA GLY A 38 18.32 2.65 -1.80
C GLY A 38 17.79 2.54 -3.24
N GLY A 39 18.59 3.04 -4.19
CA GLY A 39 18.21 3.03 -5.60
C GLY A 39 17.05 3.98 -5.93
N ALA A 40 16.33 3.70 -7.02
CA ALA A 40 15.23 4.54 -7.47
C ALA A 40 13.98 4.38 -6.60
N LEU A 41 13.31 5.49 -6.29
CA LEU A 41 11.97 5.48 -5.70
C LEU A 41 10.95 5.12 -6.78
N LEU A 42 10.23 4.02 -6.58
CA LEU A 42 9.27 3.46 -7.54
C LEU A 42 7.82 3.85 -7.21
N GLY A 43 7.54 4.22 -5.96
CA GLY A 43 6.22 4.65 -5.52
C GLY A 43 6.19 5.16 -4.10
N THR A 44 5.17 5.97 -3.80
CA THR A 44 4.90 6.53 -2.48
C THR A 44 3.41 6.42 -2.18
N ILE A 45 3.08 5.93 -0.98
CA ILE A 45 1.72 5.85 -0.45
C ILE A 45 1.66 6.70 0.82
N GLU A 46 0.70 7.62 0.88
CA GLU A 46 0.41 8.38 2.09
C GLU A 46 -0.52 7.62 3.02
N LEU A 47 -0.17 7.56 4.31
CA LEU A 47 -0.98 6.97 5.36
C LEU A 47 -1.73 8.08 6.11
N ALA A 48 -3.05 8.00 6.08
CA ALA A 48 -3.92 8.94 6.79
C ALA A 48 -3.88 8.71 8.31
N ALA A 49 -4.10 9.77 9.09
CA ALA A 49 -4.32 9.67 10.53
C ALA A 49 -5.67 9.00 10.83
N LEU A 50 -5.66 7.73 11.28
CA LEU A 50 -6.90 6.98 11.55
C LEU A 50 -7.41 7.20 12.98
N GLY A 51 -6.49 7.45 13.90
CA GLY A 51 -6.78 7.51 15.33
C GLY A 51 -7.16 6.15 15.89
N SER A 52 -7.56 6.14 17.16
CA SER A 52 -8.08 4.97 17.84
C SER A 52 -9.54 5.16 18.23
N THR A 53 -10.23 4.04 18.48
CA THR A 53 -11.53 4.04 19.13
C THR A 53 -11.33 3.72 20.62
N PRO A 54 -11.84 4.56 21.54
CA PRO A 54 -11.77 4.26 22.96
C PRO A 54 -12.39 2.88 23.26
N ASN A 55 -11.68 2.05 24.02
CA ASN A 55 -12.07 0.66 24.35
C ASN A 55 -12.18 -0.27 23.12
N GLY A 56 -11.47 0.01 22.02
CA GLY A 56 -11.40 -0.88 20.85
C GLY A 56 -10.59 -2.16 21.13
N GLY A 57 -10.77 -3.16 20.26
CA GLY A 57 -10.42 -4.57 20.47
C GLY A 57 -8.94 -4.99 20.39
N ASP A 58 -8.01 -4.18 20.88
CA ASP A 58 -6.61 -4.54 21.11
C ASP A 58 -6.22 -4.30 22.59
N PRO A 59 -5.24 -5.00 23.18
CA PRO A 59 -5.05 -5.00 24.64
C PRO A 59 -4.82 -3.62 25.27
N THR A 60 -4.30 -2.66 24.49
CA THR A 60 -4.08 -1.27 24.94
C THR A 60 -5.08 -0.27 24.36
N GLY A 61 -5.85 -0.63 23.32
CA GLY A 61 -6.81 0.28 22.69
C GLY A 61 -6.21 1.21 21.62
N ASP A 62 -4.97 0.99 21.17
CA ASP A 62 -4.20 1.93 20.36
C ASP A 62 -4.34 1.67 18.85
N PHE A 63 -4.19 0.42 18.40
CA PHE A 63 -4.14 0.03 16.98
C PHE A 63 -5.38 -0.78 16.57
N ASN A 64 -6.56 -0.17 16.69
CA ASN A 64 -7.84 -0.84 16.42
C ASN A 64 -8.61 -0.32 15.21
N ARG A 65 -8.10 0.69 14.50
CA ARG A 65 -8.68 1.17 13.24
C ARG A 65 -7.78 0.79 12.08
N TRP A 66 -8.22 -0.17 11.29
CA TRP A 66 -7.45 -0.68 10.16
C TRP A 66 -8.06 -0.25 8.84
N ARG A 67 -7.20 0.14 7.89
CA ARG A 67 -7.57 0.40 6.50
C ARG A 67 -6.57 -0.26 5.56
N GLU A 68 -7.06 -0.65 4.40
CA GLU A 68 -6.21 -1.15 3.32
C GLU A 68 -5.67 0.01 2.47
N VAL A 69 -4.40 -0.09 2.09
CA VAL A 69 -3.74 0.78 1.12
C VAL A 69 -2.88 -0.06 0.18
N GLY A 70 -2.61 0.49 -0.99
CA GLY A 70 -1.78 -0.17 -1.98
C GLY A 70 -1.66 0.66 -3.25
N MET A 71 -0.65 0.35 -4.04
CA MET A 71 -0.44 0.95 -5.35
C MET A 71 0.26 -0.03 -6.29
N ALA A 72 -0.01 0.13 -7.58
CA ALA A 72 0.81 -0.44 -8.63
C ALA A 72 2.04 0.45 -8.90
N PHE A 73 3.15 -0.14 -9.32
CA PHE A 73 4.35 0.57 -9.74
C PHE A 73 5.04 -0.18 -10.89
N ALA A 74 5.91 0.51 -11.63
CA ALA A 74 6.72 -0.08 -12.68
C ALA A 74 8.12 -0.44 -12.18
N GLY A 75 8.70 -1.52 -12.69
CA GLY A 75 10.03 -2.01 -12.33
C GLY A 75 10.02 -3.07 -11.22
N THR A 76 11.19 -3.36 -10.67
CA THR A 76 11.39 -4.34 -9.59
C THR A 76 11.80 -3.61 -8.32
N ALA A 77 10.96 -3.68 -7.29
CA ALA A 77 11.26 -3.18 -5.96
C ALA A 77 12.02 -4.24 -5.14
N ARG A 78 12.86 -3.80 -4.20
CA ARG A 78 13.65 -4.65 -3.29
C ARG A 78 13.59 -4.20 -1.84
N SER A 79 13.02 -3.03 -1.56
CA SER A 79 12.74 -2.64 -0.19
C SER A 79 11.55 -1.68 -0.10
N VAL A 80 10.99 -1.61 1.10
CA VAL A 80 9.92 -0.70 1.48
C VAL A 80 10.35 0.04 2.73
N ARG A 81 10.30 1.37 2.71
CA ARG A 81 10.50 2.21 3.90
C ARG A 81 9.14 2.67 4.42
N ILE A 82 8.90 2.47 5.71
CA ILE A 82 7.75 3.04 6.41
C ILE A 82 8.29 4.14 7.32
N SER A 83 7.81 5.37 7.13
CA SER A 83 8.26 6.53 7.92
C SER A 83 7.09 7.28 8.57
N GLY A 84 7.36 7.86 9.74
CA GLY A 84 6.37 8.60 10.51
C GLY A 84 6.84 8.87 11.94
N THR A 85 5.88 9.13 12.83
CA THR A 85 6.13 9.27 14.27
C THR A 85 6.39 7.88 14.88
N SER A 86 7.44 7.75 15.68
CA SER A 86 7.82 6.48 16.32
C SER A 86 6.66 5.89 17.12
N ASN A 87 6.47 4.57 17.00
CA ASN A 87 5.45 3.81 17.74
C ASN A 87 4.00 4.26 17.46
N THR A 88 3.74 4.88 16.29
CA THR A 88 2.39 5.37 15.94
C THR A 88 1.76 4.71 14.73
N ILE A 89 2.49 3.83 14.04
CA ILE A 89 2.05 3.14 12.81
C ILE A 89 2.20 1.64 13.01
N ALA A 90 1.13 0.90 12.77
CA ALA A 90 1.13 -0.55 12.66
C ALA A 90 0.78 -0.97 11.23
N ILE A 91 1.41 -2.03 10.76
CA ILE A 91 1.27 -2.58 9.41
C ILE A 91 0.99 -4.07 9.53
N ASP A 92 0.07 -4.60 8.73
CA ASP A 92 -0.27 -6.02 8.69
C ASP A 92 -0.70 -6.45 7.27
N ASN A 93 -0.73 -7.76 7.00
CA ASN A 93 -1.21 -8.36 5.75
C ASN A 93 -0.57 -7.77 4.48
N ILE A 94 0.76 -7.72 4.46
CA ILE A 94 1.53 -7.27 3.30
C ILE A 94 1.28 -8.18 2.09
N THR A 95 1.01 -7.57 0.94
CA THR A 95 0.80 -8.23 -0.35
C THR A 95 1.76 -7.63 -1.39
N PHE A 96 2.38 -8.50 -2.19
CA PHE A 96 3.20 -8.14 -3.35
C PHE A 96 2.53 -8.60 -4.64
N GLY A 97 2.87 -7.97 -5.77
CA GLY A 97 2.35 -8.34 -7.08
C GLY A 97 1.12 -7.53 -7.47
N ALA A 98 0.22 -8.12 -8.27
CA ALA A 98 -1.03 -7.48 -8.66
C ALA A 98 -1.92 -7.23 -7.44
N VAL A 99 -1.89 -6.00 -6.91
CA VAL A 99 -2.70 -5.59 -5.76
C VAL A 99 -4.01 -4.97 -6.28
N PRO A 100 -5.18 -5.45 -5.83
CA PRO A 100 -6.45 -4.79 -6.13
C PRO A 100 -6.40 -3.33 -5.68
N ALA A 101 -6.90 -2.40 -6.50
CA ALA A 101 -6.99 -1.00 -6.08
C ALA A 101 -7.81 -0.93 -4.78
N PRO A 102 -7.32 -0.28 -3.71
CA PRO A 102 -8.04 -0.20 -2.45
C PRO A 102 -9.40 0.49 -2.68
N GLY A 103 -10.47 -0.27 -2.47
CA GLY A 103 -11.83 0.27 -2.28
C GLY A 103 -12.50 1.02 -3.43
N PHE A 104 -11.98 1.04 -4.66
CA PHE A 104 -12.77 1.42 -5.83
C PHE A 104 -13.09 0.16 -6.63
N ALA A 105 -14.37 -0.22 -6.61
CA ALA A 105 -14.94 -1.28 -7.42
C ALA A 105 -14.35 -1.24 -8.84
N THR A 106 -13.86 -2.38 -9.28
CA THR A 106 -13.38 -2.63 -10.63
C THR A 106 -14.30 -1.97 -11.66
N VAL A 107 -13.82 -0.93 -12.35
CA VAL A 107 -14.43 -0.53 -13.62
C VAL A 107 -14.08 -1.63 -14.60
N VAL A 108 -15.05 -2.49 -14.90
CA VAL A 108 -14.95 -3.43 -16.01
C VAL A 108 -14.77 -2.61 -17.28
N MET A 109 -13.56 -2.63 -17.83
CA MET A 109 -13.28 -2.12 -19.17
C MET A 109 -14.10 -2.95 -20.17
N GLY A 110 -15.18 -2.34 -20.66
CA GLY A 110 -16.05 -2.95 -21.65
C GLY A 110 -15.28 -3.37 -22.90
N ILE A 111 -15.23 -4.68 -23.13
CA ILE A 111 -14.75 -5.30 -24.37
C ILE A 111 -15.64 -4.78 -25.52
N GLY A 112 -14.99 -4.30 -26.58
CA GLY A 112 -15.64 -3.67 -27.72
C GLY A 112 -16.66 -4.55 -28.45
N MET A 113 -17.78 -3.94 -28.83
CA MET A 113 -18.64 -4.43 -29.90
C MET A 113 -18.50 -3.51 -31.11
N SER A 114 -17.59 -3.85 -32.03
CA SER A 114 -17.59 -3.32 -33.39
C SER A 114 -18.66 -4.06 -34.19
N LEU A 115 -19.84 -3.46 -34.35
CA LEU A 115 -20.85 -3.98 -35.27
C LEU A 115 -20.41 -3.65 -36.70
N ALA A 116 -19.79 -4.63 -37.37
CA ALA A 116 -19.60 -4.60 -38.82
C ALA A 116 -20.97 -4.65 -39.51
N ARG A 117 -21.47 -3.49 -39.97
CA ARG A 117 -22.70 -3.44 -40.78
C ARG A 117 -22.38 -3.93 -42.19
N ARG A 118 -22.70 -5.20 -42.46
CA ARG A 118 -22.61 -5.82 -43.79
C ARG A 118 -23.70 -5.23 -44.70
N ARG A 119 -23.26 -4.84 -45.90
CA ARG A 119 -24.04 -4.27 -47.02
C ARG A 119 -25.33 -5.04 -47.36
N ARG A 120 -26.37 -4.28 -47.72
CA ARG A 120 -27.21 -4.53 -48.91
C ARG A 120 -27.40 -3.21 -49.62
#